data_AF-A0A953NEB4-F1
#
_entry.id   AF-A0A953NEB4-F1
#
_cell.length_a   1.000
_cell.length_b   1.000
_cell.length_c   1.000
_cell.angle_alpha   90.00
_cell.angle_beta   90.00
_cell.angle_gamma   90.00
#
_symmetry.space_group_name_H-M   'P 1'
#
loop_
_entity.id
_entity.type
_entity.pdbx_description
1 polymer ?
#
loop_
_entity_poly.entity_id
_entity_poly.type
_entity_poly.pdbx_seq_one_letter_code
_entity_poly.pdbx_strand_id
1 'polypeptide(L)' 'MKNRLFTGLAAGALIGAAASLMAMPRMDYRTRRKVNRAGKRMAHRLEDIVEDLRDYMK' A
#
# COMPACT_ATOMS: atom_id res chain seq x y z
N MET A 1 -20.00 5.22 10.19
CA MET A 1 -18.62 5.77 10.23
C MET A 1 -17.58 4.83 9.61
N LYS A 2 -17.69 3.49 9.74
CA LYS A 2 -16.79 2.49 9.11
C LYS A 2 -16.59 2.71 7.59
N ASN A 3 -17.65 2.98 6.83
CA ASN A 3 -17.55 3.09 5.36
C ASN A 3 -16.69 4.27 4.88
N ARG A 4 -16.72 5.44 5.55
CA ARG A 4 -15.91 6.60 5.13
C ARG A 4 -14.41 6.37 5.33
N LEU A 5 -14.03 5.63 6.39
CA LEU A 5 -12.63 5.24 6.61
C LEU A 5 -12.16 4.27 5.53
N PHE A 6 -12.91 3.21 5.24
CA PHE A 6 -12.59 2.27 4.16
C PHE A 6 -12.55 2.95 2.79
N THR A 7 -13.50 3.84 2.49
CA THR A 7 -13.51 4.61 1.23
C THR A 7 -12.30 5.54 1.14
N GLY A 8 -11.92 6.21 2.24
CA GLY A 8 -10.72 7.06 2.28
C GLY A 8 -9.42 6.27 2.10
N LEU A 9 -9.32 5.11 2.75
CA LEU A 9 -8.19 4.19 2.61
C LEU A 9 -8.08 3.64 1.18
N ALA A 10 -9.20 3.22 0.59
CA ALA A 10 -9.26 2.74 -0.79
C ALA A 10 -8.88 3.84 -1.79
N ALA A 11 -9.40 5.06 -1.61
CA ALA A 11 -9.04 6.20 -2.45
C ALA A 11 -7.54 6.54 -2.34
N GLY A 12 -6.99 6.55 -1.12
CA GLY A 12 -5.56 6.76 -0.87
C GLY A 12 -4.69 5.68 -1.51
N ALA A 13 -5.10 4.41 -1.43
CA ALA A 13 -4.40 3.30 -2.06
C ALA A 13 -4.40 3.42 -3.60
N LEU A 14 -5.52 3.80 -4.21
CA LEU A 14 -5.62 4.02 -5.65
C LEU A 14 -4.74 5.17 -6.13
N ILE A 15 -4.73 6.30 -5.42
CA ILE A 15 -3.87 7.45 -5.73
C ILE A 15 -2.39 7.07 -5.58
N GLY A 16 -2.02 6.38 -4.49
CA GLY A 16 -0.67 5.92 -4.26
C GLY A 16 -0.19 4.91 -5.32
N ALA A 17 -1.06 4.00 -5.74
CA ALA A 17 -0.79 3.06 -6.83
C ALA A 17 -0.59 3.78 -8.17
N ALA A 18 -1.44 4.75 -8.50
CA ALA A 18 -1.29 5.54 -9.73
C ALA A 18 0.02 6.35 -9.73
N ALA A 19 0.36 7.00 -8.61
CA ALA A 19 1.59 7.76 -8.48
C ALA A 19 2.85 6.87 -8.60
N SER A 20 2.83 5.68 -8.00
CA SER A 20 3.94 4.73 -8.11
C SER A 20 4.09 4.16 -9.52
N LEU A 21 2.99 3.88 -10.24
CA LEU A 21 3.02 3.49 -11.65
C LEU A 21 3.58 4.59 -12.57
N MET A 22 3.26 5.86 -12.31
CA MET A 22 3.82 6.98 -13.07
C MET A 22 5.30 7.26 -12.76
N ALA A 23 5.75 6.98 -11.53
CA ALA A 23 7.14 7.14 -11.13
C ALA A 23 8.05 5.96 -11.57
N MET A 24 7.47 4.77 -11.76
CA MET A 24 8.16 3.54 -12.13
C MET A 24 9.03 3.60 -13.41
N PRO A 25 8.63 4.29 -14.51
CA PRO A 25 9.36 4.26 -15.78
C PRO A 25 10.71 4.99 -15.73
N ARG A 26 10.89 5.94 -14.80
CA ARG A 26 12.13 6.69 -14.63
C ARG A 26 13.07 6.07 -13.58
N MET A 27 12.69 4.93 -13.00
CA MET A 27 13.49 4.26 -12.00
C MET A 27 14.47 3.26 -12.63
N ASP A 28 15.73 3.44 -12.26
CA ASP A 28 16.82 2.53 -12.61
C ASP A 28 16.53 1.07 -12.18
N TYR A 29 17.03 0.08 -12.92
CA TYR A 29 16.71 -1.35 -12.69
C TYR A 29 17.02 -1.80 -11.24
N ARG A 30 18.13 -1.28 -10.69
CA ARG A 30 18.54 -1.52 -9.29
C ARG A 30 17.53 -0.95 -8.30
N THR A 31 17.01 0.24 -8.57
CA THR A 31 16.03 0.92 -7.73
C THR A 31 14.67 0.23 -7.81
N ARG A 32 14.25 -0.21 -9.00
CA ARG A 32 13.04 -1.04 -9.18
C ARG A 32 13.12 -2.33 -8.37
N ARG A 33 14.26 -3.01 -8.34
CA ARG A 33 14.44 -4.24 -7.54
C ARG A 33 14.38 -3.97 -6.04
N LYS A 34 14.92 -2.85 -5.57
CA LYS A 34 14.81 -2.41 -4.16
C LYS A 34 13.37 -2.05 -3.79
N VAL A 35 12.68 -1.30 -4.65
CA VAL A 35 11.28 -0.92 -4.43
C VAL A 35 10.35 -2.13 -4.45
N ASN A 36 10.54 -3.09 -5.36
CA ASN A 36 9.78 -4.35 -5.33
C ASN A 36 10.00 -5.13 -4.03
N ARG A 37 11.24 -5.19 -3.52
CA ARG A 37 11.52 -5.85 -2.24
C ARG A 37 10.90 -5.09 -1.06
N ALA A 38 10.98 -3.76 -1.07
CA ALA A 38 10.37 -2.91 -0.05
C ALA A 38 8.84 -3.03 -0.08
N GLY A 39 8.22 -3.01 -1.26
CA GLY A 39 6.80 -3.21 -1.47
C GLY A 39 6.31 -4.55 -0.94
N LYS A 40 7.03 -5.65 -1.21
CA LYS A 40 6.70 -6.97 -0.62
C LYS A 40 6.74 -6.96 0.91
N ARG A 41 7.74 -6.30 1.52
CA ARG A 41 7.81 -6.17 3.00
C ARG A 41 6.69 -5.29 3.56
N MET A 42 6.33 -4.21 2.84
CA MET A 42 5.21 -3.35 3.20
C MET A 42 3.88 -4.10 3.10
N ALA A 43 3.68 -4.93 2.07
CA ALA A 43 2.46 -5.71 1.92
C ALA A 43 2.23 -6.64 3.11
N HIS A 44 3.25 -7.39 3.54
CA HIS A 44 3.15 -8.23 4.74
C HIS A 44 2.84 -7.41 6.00
N ARG A 45 3.54 -6.29 6.22
CA ARG A 45 3.23 -5.40 7.34
C ARG A 45 1.81 -4.83 7.29
N LEU A 46 1.30 -4.54 6.09
CA LEU A 46 -0.06 -4.03 5.92
C LEU A 46 -1.10 -5.12 6.18
N GLU A 47 -0.82 -6.38 5.83
CA GLU A 47 -1.66 -7.51 6.20
C GLU A 47 -1.76 -7.61 7.73
N ASP A 48 -0.62 -7.58 8.43
CA ASP A 48 -0.57 -7.62 9.91
C ASP A 48 -1.39 -6.47 10.52
N ILE A 49 -1.18 -5.24 10.04
CA ILE A 49 -1.89 -4.04 10.54
C ILE A 49 -3.40 -4.12 10.27
N VAL A 50 -3.80 -4.60 9.09
CA VAL A 50 -5.21 -4.74 8.72
C VAL A 50 -5.88 -5.85 9.56
N GLU A 51 -5.16 -6.93 9.84
CA GLU A 51 -5.62 -8.00 10.72
C GLU A 51 -5.81 -7.50 12.16
N ASP A 52 -4.82 -6.81 12.73
CA ASP A 52 -4.92 -6.18 14.05
C ASP A 52 -6.09 -5.20 14.15
N LEU A 53 -6.26 -4.33 13.14
CA LEU A 53 -7.38 -3.40 13.07
C LEU A 53 -8.72 -4.11 12.96
N ARG A 54 -8.77 -5.24 12.24
CA ARG A 54 -9.98 -6.04 12.08
C ARG A 54 -10.36 -6.72 13.38
N ASP A 55 -9.39 -7.27 14.11
CA ASP A 55 -9.60 -7.89 15.41
C ASP A 55 -9.99 -6.86 16.47
N TYR A 56 -9.39 -5.67 16.47
CA TYR A 56 -9.79 -4.58 17.36
C TYR A 56 -11.21 -4.05 17.11
N MET A 57 -11.70 -4.18 15.88
CA MET A 57 -13.05 -3.76 15.48
C MET A 57 -14.14 -4.83 15.66
N LYS A 58 -13.74 -6.03 16.08
CA LYS A 58 -14.61 -7.19 16.30
C LYS A 58 -15.13 -7.20 17.73
#